data_AF-A0A1X7U8Y6-F1
#
_entry.id   AF-A0A1X7U8Y6-F1
#
_cell.length_a   1.000
_cell.length_b   1.000
_cell.length_c   1.000
_cell.angle_alpha   90.00
_cell.angle_beta   90.00
_cell.angle_gamma   90.00
#
_symmetry.space_group_name_H-M   'P 1'
#
loop_
_entity.id
_entity.type
_entity.pdbx_description
1 polymer ?
#
loop_
_entity_poly.entity_id
_entity_poly.type
_entity_poly.pdbx_seq_one_letter_code
_entity_poly.pdbx_strand_id
1 'polypeptide(L)'
;MEEMYCGSVGWTRLAYLNMTDATGNCSSGFRLYRSGGVRACGRATSSGGSCVSVQFPSNGISYSQVCGRVVGYQYASPDAVNPTIGGTESHNDINSCYVDGVNITRFPHRHVSTLMAGVF
;
A
#
# COMPACT_ATOMS: atom_id res chain seq x y z
N MET A 1 14.62 17.34 20.49
CA MET A 1 13.93 16.15 21.03
C MET A 1 13.80 15.18 19.88
N GLU A 2 14.41 13.99 19.99
CA GLU A 2 14.28 12.97 18.95
C GLU A 2 12.87 12.37 19.01
N GLU A 3 12.20 12.29 17.86
CA GLU A 3 10.88 11.67 17.78
C GLU A 3 11.00 10.15 17.97
N MET A 4 10.23 9.61 18.91
CA MET A 4 10.15 8.17 19.14
C MET A 4 9.12 7.56 18.20
N TYR A 5 9.57 6.69 17.30
CA TYR A 5 8.69 5.91 16.42
C TYR A 5 8.78 4.45 16.84
N CYS A 6 7.68 3.71 16.78
CA CYS A 6 7.68 2.26 17.03
C CYS A 6 8.36 1.79 18.33
N GLY A 7 8.31 2.62 19.38
CA GLY A 7 8.90 2.30 20.69
C GLY A 7 10.41 2.58 20.82
N SER A 8 11.07 3.16 19.82
CA SER A 8 12.51 3.49 19.87
C SER A 8 12.88 4.73 19.05
N VAL A 9 14.14 5.15 19.14
CA VAL A 9 14.74 6.23 18.32
C VAL A 9 15.56 5.63 17.18
N GLY A 10 15.99 6.46 16.22
CA GLY A 10 16.83 6.03 15.08
C GLY A 10 16.06 5.61 13.83
N TRP A 11 14.76 5.91 13.75
CA TRP A 11 13.94 5.62 12.57
C TRP A 11 14.09 6.68 11.50
N THR A 12 14.17 6.25 10.24
CA THR A 12 14.03 7.13 9.08
C THR A 12 12.65 6.95 8.46
N ARG A 13 11.86 8.03 8.40
CA ARG A 13 10.52 7.99 7.81
C ARG A 13 10.60 8.01 6.29
N LEU A 14 10.13 6.93 5.66
CA LEU A 14 10.09 6.83 4.18
C LEU A 14 8.82 7.41 3.57
N ALA A 15 7.69 7.32 4.27
CA ALA A 15 6.41 7.82 3.79
C ALA A 15 5.54 8.28 4.97
N TYR A 16 4.67 9.25 4.70
CA TYR A 16 3.61 9.68 5.60
C TYR A 16 2.38 10.03 4.77
N LEU A 17 1.33 9.21 4.90
CA LEU A 17 0.03 9.45 4.27
C LEU A 17 -1.04 9.40 5.36
N ASN A 18 -1.67 10.54 5.61
CA ASN A 18 -2.73 10.64 6.60
C ASN A 18 -4.00 11.21 5.99
N MET A 19 -4.98 10.34 5.75
CA MET A 19 -6.27 10.76 5.18
C MET A 19 -7.28 11.25 6.23
N THR A 20 -6.95 11.14 7.53
CA THR A 20 -7.75 11.77 8.60
C THR A 20 -7.59 13.29 8.64
N ASP A 21 -6.46 13.81 8.17
CA ASP A 21 -6.24 15.24 7.96
C ASP A 21 -7.02 15.70 6.72
N ALA A 22 -8.01 16.57 6.92
CA ALA A 22 -8.89 17.09 5.88
C ALA A 22 -8.14 17.80 4.72
N THR A 23 -6.93 18.29 4.96
CA THR A 23 -6.07 18.96 3.97
C THR A 23 -5.18 17.98 3.19
N GLY A 24 -5.04 16.73 3.66
CA GLY A 24 -4.28 15.69 2.99
C GLY A 24 -4.84 15.34 1.62
N ASN A 25 -3.96 15.33 0.61
CA ASN A 25 -4.27 14.95 -0.77
C ASN A 25 -3.76 13.54 -1.07
N CYS A 26 -4.41 12.87 -2.02
CA CYS A 26 -3.92 11.58 -2.51
C CYS A 26 -2.65 11.74 -3.33
N SER A 27 -1.75 10.77 -3.21
CA SER A 27 -0.57 10.66 -4.06
C SER A 27 -0.97 10.58 -5.54
N SER A 28 -0.05 10.98 -6.43
CA SER A 28 -0.29 10.97 -7.87
C SER A 28 -0.87 9.64 -8.37
N GLY A 29 -1.87 9.70 -9.23
CA GLY A 29 -2.58 8.54 -9.78
C GLY A 29 -3.67 7.94 -8.89
N PHE A 30 -3.73 8.29 -7.60
CA PHE A 30 -4.80 7.86 -6.70
C PHE A 30 -5.95 8.87 -6.63
N ARG A 31 -7.17 8.36 -6.49
CA ARG A 31 -8.40 9.14 -6.35
C ARG A 31 -8.81 9.24 -4.88
N LEU A 32 -9.27 10.43 -4.49
CA LEU A 32 -9.91 10.64 -3.20
C LEU A 32 -11.33 10.07 -3.20
N TYR A 33 -11.59 9.16 -2.28
CA TYR A 33 -12.91 8.62 -1.97
C TYR A 33 -13.44 9.20 -0.67
N ARG A 34 -14.74 9.49 -0.65
CA ARG A 34 -15.48 10.01 0.51
C ARG A 34 -16.75 9.21 0.69
N SER A 35 -16.91 8.56 1.85
CA SER A 35 -18.14 7.84 2.19
C SER A 35 -18.31 7.79 3.70
N GLY A 36 -19.51 8.04 4.21
CA GLY A 36 -19.81 7.93 5.65
C GLY A 36 -18.89 8.76 6.57
N GLY A 37 -18.39 9.90 6.11
CA GLY A 37 -17.43 10.72 6.86
C GLY A 37 -15.96 10.25 6.79
N VAL A 38 -15.69 9.11 6.17
CA VAL A 38 -14.34 8.59 5.93
C VAL A 38 -13.77 9.18 4.65
N ARG A 39 -12.49 9.58 4.70
CA ARG A 39 -11.67 9.96 3.54
C ARG A 39 -10.61 8.88 3.33
N ALA A 40 -10.48 8.40 2.10
CA ALA A 40 -9.48 7.40 1.74
C ALA A 40 -8.93 7.66 0.33
N CYS A 41 -7.72 7.19 0.06
CA CYS A 41 -7.16 7.17 -1.29
C CYS A 41 -7.25 5.75 -1.84
N GLY A 42 -7.70 5.64 -3.08
CA GLY A 42 -7.79 4.35 -3.75
C GLY A 42 -7.54 4.51 -5.25
N ARG A 43 -7.39 3.38 -5.94
CA ARG A 43 -7.26 3.35 -7.39
C ARG A 43 -8.48 4.01 -8.05
N ALA A 44 -8.27 4.74 -9.14
CA ALA A 44 -9.39 5.30 -9.90
C ALA A 44 -10.20 4.19 -10.57
N THR A 45 -11.52 4.37 -10.65
CA THR A 45 -12.43 3.46 -11.36
C THR A 45 -12.05 3.35 -12.84
N SER A 46 -11.89 2.12 -13.34
CA SER A 46 -11.57 1.79 -14.72
C SER A 46 -12.56 0.77 -15.28
N SER A 47 -12.80 0.79 -16.59
CA SER A 47 -13.67 -0.19 -17.28
C SER A 47 -13.00 -1.55 -17.55
N GLY A 48 -11.77 -1.74 -17.07
CA GLY A 48 -10.98 -2.97 -17.19
C GLY A 48 -9.85 -2.99 -16.16
N GLY A 49 -9.00 -4.02 -16.19
CA GLY A 49 -7.82 -4.12 -15.32
C GLY A 49 -6.88 -2.93 -15.51
N SER A 50 -6.41 -2.34 -14.41
CA SER A 50 -5.49 -1.20 -14.44
C SER A 50 -4.54 -1.27 -13.24
N CYS A 51 -3.33 -0.75 -13.39
CA CYS A 51 -2.34 -0.68 -12.32
C CYS A 51 -1.96 0.77 -12.05
N VAL A 52 -1.95 1.17 -10.78
CA VAL A 52 -1.36 2.43 -10.32
C VAL A 52 -0.63 2.15 -9.02
N SER A 53 0.62 2.58 -8.94
CA SER A 53 1.42 2.45 -7.73
C SER A 53 2.29 3.68 -7.53
N VAL A 54 2.54 4.03 -6.27
CA VAL A 54 3.49 5.07 -5.88
C VAL A 54 4.54 4.40 -5.02
N GLN A 55 5.80 4.56 -5.42
CA GLN A 55 6.94 3.95 -4.73
C GLN A 55 7.57 4.96 -3.78
N PHE A 56 7.86 4.50 -2.56
CA PHE A 56 8.61 5.26 -1.56
C PHE A 56 9.96 4.55 -1.32
N PRO A 57 10.98 4.83 -2.15
CA PRO A 57 12.24 4.11 -2.08
C PRO A 57 13.02 4.47 -0.81
N SER A 58 13.75 3.50 -0.26
CA SER A 58 14.70 3.75 0.83
C SER A 58 15.97 4.46 0.39
N ASN A 59 16.16 4.69 -0.92
CA ASN A 59 17.32 5.36 -1.52
C ASN A 59 18.68 4.81 -1.04
N GLY A 60 18.77 3.49 -0.88
CA GLY A 60 20.01 2.82 -0.47
C GLY A 60 20.34 2.91 1.02
N ILE A 61 19.42 3.44 1.85
CA ILE A 61 19.58 3.41 3.31
C ILE A 61 19.65 1.96 3.78
N SER A 62 20.70 1.64 4.54
CA SER A 62 20.81 0.35 5.21
C SER A 62 19.94 0.33 6.45
N TYR A 63 19.13 -0.72 6.61
CA TYR A 63 18.22 -0.89 7.73
C TYR A 63 18.21 -2.35 8.21
N SER A 64 17.96 -2.54 9.50
CA SER A 64 17.77 -3.84 10.14
C SER A 64 16.30 -4.18 10.34
N GLN A 65 15.44 -3.16 10.44
CA GLN A 65 14.02 -3.29 10.78
C GLN A 65 13.18 -2.33 9.94
N VAL A 66 11.92 -2.70 9.74
CA VAL A 66 10.90 -1.85 9.14
C VAL A 66 9.74 -1.80 10.13
N CYS A 67 9.16 -0.62 10.31
CA CYS A 67 7.98 -0.45 11.12
C CYS A 67 7.06 0.62 10.51
N GLY A 68 5.76 0.42 10.68
CA GLY A 68 4.76 1.36 10.22
C GLY A 68 3.36 0.94 10.63
N ARG A 69 2.39 1.79 10.30
CA ARG A 69 0.97 1.53 10.48
C ARG A 69 0.27 1.86 9.17
N VAL A 70 -0.56 0.93 8.69
CA VAL A 70 -1.42 1.14 7.54
C VAL A 70 -2.85 0.94 8.00
N VAL A 71 -3.74 1.85 7.61
CA VAL A 71 -5.19 1.73 7.83
C VAL A 71 -5.83 1.72 6.45
N GLY A 72 -6.41 0.59 6.08
CA GLY A 72 -7.15 0.39 4.84
C GLY A 72 -8.61 0.09 5.12
N TYR A 73 -9.47 0.39 4.14
CA TYR A 73 -10.88 0.01 4.15
C TYR A 73 -11.09 -1.01 3.04
N GLN A 74 -11.64 -2.16 3.41
CA GLN A 74 -11.93 -3.23 2.47
C GLN A 74 -13.35 -3.06 1.92
N TYR A 75 -13.48 -3.20 0.60
CA TYR A 75 -14.75 -3.37 -0.07
C TYR A 75 -14.72 -4.73 -0.77
N ALA A 76 -15.64 -5.63 -0.39
CA ALA A 76 -15.70 -7.02 -0.84
C ALA A 76 -14.36 -7.80 -0.71
N SER A 77 -14.12 -8.81 -1.57
CA SER A 77 -12.98 -9.72 -1.46
C SER A 77 -11.74 -9.23 -2.23
N PRO A 78 -10.50 -9.51 -1.76
CA PRO A 78 -9.29 -9.23 -2.53
C PRO A 78 -9.18 -10.15 -3.75
N ASP A 79 -9.03 -9.55 -4.92
CA ASP A 79 -8.75 -10.25 -6.18
C ASP A 79 -7.33 -10.85 -6.19
N ALA A 80 -6.39 -10.17 -5.52
CA ALA A 80 -4.95 -10.47 -5.47
C ALA A 80 -4.52 -11.91 -5.16
N VAL A 81 -5.38 -12.66 -4.47
CA VAL A 81 -5.09 -14.03 -4.00
C VAL A 81 -6.12 -15.03 -4.51
N ASN A 82 -6.98 -14.65 -5.44
CA ASN A 82 -8.04 -15.51 -5.95
C ASN A 82 -7.49 -16.50 -6.99
N PRO A 83 -7.33 -17.80 -6.67
CA PRO A 83 -6.69 -18.78 -7.55
C PRO A 83 -7.38 -18.97 -8.91
N THR A 84 -8.62 -18.50 -9.07
CA THR A 84 -9.38 -18.62 -10.33
C THR A 84 -9.12 -17.48 -11.32
N ILE A 85 -8.48 -16.39 -10.90
CA ILE A 85 -8.23 -15.20 -11.72
C ILE A 85 -6.77 -15.21 -12.17
N GLY A 86 -6.47 -15.01 -13.46
CA GLY A 86 -5.07 -14.97 -13.96
C GLY A 86 -4.26 -16.27 -13.91
N GLY A 87 -4.83 -17.40 -13.48
CA GLY A 87 -4.16 -18.70 -13.36
C GLY A 87 -3.31 -18.87 -12.10
N THR A 88 -2.97 -20.11 -11.72
CA THR A 88 -2.32 -20.46 -10.44
C THR A 88 -0.98 -19.78 -10.17
N GLU A 89 -0.28 -19.33 -11.21
CA GLU A 89 1.05 -18.71 -11.10
C GLU A 89 0.98 -17.23 -10.75
N SER A 90 -0.12 -16.55 -11.06
CA SER A 90 -0.26 -15.10 -10.90
C SER A 90 -0.44 -14.62 -9.45
N HIS A 91 -0.78 -15.53 -8.53
CA HIS A 91 -1.06 -15.26 -7.11
C HIS A 91 0.15 -15.32 -6.19
N ASN A 92 1.25 -15.90 -6.67
CA ASN A 92 2.47 -16.13 -5.89
C ASN A 92 3.65 -15.25 -6.34
N ASP A 93 3.43 -14.34 -7.28
CA ASP A 93 4.44 -13.43 -7.79
C ASP A 93 4.21 -12.01 -7.27
N ILE A 94 5.21 -11.48 -6.56
CA ILE A 94 5.20 -10.10 -6.06
C ILE A 94 5.22 -9.05 -7.18
N ASN A 95 5.63 -9.45 -8.39
CA ASN A 95 5.64 -8.60 -9.58
C ASN A 95 4.32 -8.67 -10.36
N SER A 96 3.39 -9.53 -9.95
CA SER A 96 2.05 -9.65 -10.55
C SER A 96 1.15 -8.45 -10.18
N CYS A 97 0.13 -8.19 -11.00
CA CYS A 97 -0.56 -6.91 -11.08
C CYS A 97 -1.84 -6.76 -10.24
N TYR A 98 -2.02 -7.48 -9.13
CA TYR A 98 -3.36 -7.60 -8.50
C TYR A 98 -3.51 -7.07 -7.06
N VAL A 99 -2.48 -6.45 -6.46
CA VAL A 99 -2.61 -5.89 -5.11
C VAL A 99 -3.10 -4.45 -5.17
N ASP A 100 -4.39 -4.24 -4.93
CA ASP A 100 -4.91 -2.95 -4.49
C ASP A 100 -4.58 -2.79 -3.00
N GLY A 101 -3.46 -2.15 -2.66
CA GLY A 101 -2.99 -2.13 -1.28
C GLY A 101 -1.59 -1.55 -1.06
N VAL A 102 -0.93 -1.99 0.01
CA VAL A 102 0.43 -1.57 0.40
C VAL A 102 1.34 -2.78 0.48
N ASN A 103 2.43 -2.75 -0.28
CA ASN A 103 3.49 -3.75 -0.30
C ASN A 103 4.77 -3.15 0.28
N ILE A 104 5.43 -3.88 1.17
CA ILE A 104 6.79 -3.58 1.66
C ILE A 104 7.75 -4.64 1.11
N THR A 105 8.75 -4.19 0.37
CA THR A 105 9.83 -5.03 -0.16
C THR A 105 11.20 -4.61 0.35
N ARG A 106 12.16 -5.54 0.30
CA ARG A 106 13.58 -5.30 0.52
C ARG A 106 14.34 -5.48 -0.79
N PHE A 107 15.29 -4.61 -1.06
CA PHE A 107 16.12 -4.71 -2.26
C PHE A 107 17.14 -5.87 -2.16
N PRO A 108 17.36 -6.66 -3.23
CA PRO A 108 16.56 -6.73 -4.45
C PRO A 108 15.30 -7.61 -4.26
N HIS A 109 14.11 -7.02 -4.48
CA HIS A 109 12.77 -7.63 -4.59
C HIS A 109 12.41 -8.82 -3.66
N ARG A 110 12.70 -8.71 -2.37
CA ARG A 110 12.23 -9.67 -1.34
C ARG A 110 10.99 -9.16 -0.64
N HIS A 111 9.94 -9.98 -0.58
CA HIS A 111 8.72 -9.69 0.17
C HIS A 111 9.01 -9.53 1.67
N VAL A 112 8.41 -8.51 2.30
CA VAL A 112 8.39 -8.36 3.77
C VAL A 112 6.96 -8.49 4.28
N SER A 113 6.04 -7.68 3.76
CA SER A 113 4.61 -7.78 4.08
C SER A 113 3.75 -7.12 3.01
N THR A 114 2.50 -7.57 2.89
CA THR A 114 1.49 -6.95 2.04
C THR A 114 0.19 -6.77 2.81
N LEU A 115 -0.39 -5.56 2.76
CA LEU A 115 -1.78 -5.31 3.11
C LEU A 115 -2.58 -5.22 1.81
N MET A 116 -3.60 -6.04 1.67
CA MET A 116 -4.48 -6.07 0.49
C MET A 116 -5.84 -5.47 0.86
N ALA A 117 -6.33 -4.53 0.06
CA ALA A 117 -7.70 -4.03 0.10
C ALA A 117 -8.52 -4.72 -0.99
N GLY A 118 -9.75 -5.13 -0.63
CA GLY A 118 -10.65 -5.87 -1.52
C GLY A 118 -11.07 -5.06 -2.75
N VAL A 119 -11.30 -5.76 -3.86
CA VAL A 119 -11.89 -5.23 -5.11
C VAL A 119 -12.78 -6.32 -5.70
N PHE A 120 -14.01 -6.39 -5.19
CA PHE A 120 -15.12 -7.02 -5.88
C PHE A 120 -16.35 -6.12 -5.81
#